data_AF-G3AG28-F1
#
_entry.id   AF-G3AG28-F1
#
_cell.length_a   1.000
_cell.length_b   1.000
_cell.length_c   1.000
_cell.angle_alpha   90.00
_cell.angle_beta   90.00
_cell.angle_gamma   90.00
#
_symmetry.space_group_name_H-M   'P 1'
#
loop_
_entity.id
_entity.type
_entity.pdbx_description
1 polymer ?
#
loop_
_entity_poly.entity_id
_entity_poly.type
_entity_poly.pdbx_seq_one_letter_code
_entity_poly.pdbx_strand_id
1 'polypeptide(L)'
;MLYLEHLAEYRRNLSEIILQISGSDLDKQNVQAIFAPFQISEDNFTIETLFMYPQLIPRQYRVSINRLKSLQRVVLYDYRPSQLATALQAQGVENLKIKELQIFTTLAKNDTTGLEYLKDHFDLEYITLLELLVKIPRVTKTLKKKFRRLFSQMVNVKHLFLSRDIVQIENIMDQIQPNTIETFATTFCTFAEVQYALRNQENSVVTIIRDDDSKIGCIKGPFRFVFCRVLAMTKENSAFVKSIQENGKRYPKLKGIIADMCYYTIERNGSDTGLKLKRIS
;
A
#
# COMPACT_ATOMS: atom_id res chain seq x y z
N MET A 1 -18.86 7.04 11.82
CA MET A 1 -19.59 8.19 11.27
C MET A 1 -18.71 8.92 10.23
N LEU A 2 -17.54 9.44 10.62
CA LEU A 2 -16.55 10.06 9.72
C LEU A 2 -16.05 9.19 8.53
N TYR A 3 -16.01 7.85 8.68
CA TYR A 3 -15.60 6.93 7.60
C TYR A 3 -16.67 6.76 6.49
N LEU A 4 -17.96 6.83 6.86
CA LEU A 4 -19.06 6.72 5.90
C LEU A 4 -19.29 8.04 5.14
N GLU A 5 -19.03 9.18 5.80
CA GLU A 5 -19.04 10.51 5.16
C GLU A 5 -17.89 10.64 4.15
N HIS A 6 -16.71 10.11 4.46
CA HIS A 6 -15.59 10.03 3.51
C HIS A 6 -15.91 9.14 2.30
N LEU A 7 -16.58 8.00 2.48
CA LEU A 7 -17.04 7.17 1.36
C LEU A 7 -18.11 7.87 0.52
N ALA A 8 -18.99 8.66 1.14
CA ALA A 8 -20.03 9.42 0.44
C ALA A 8 -19.46 10.61 -0.36
N GLU A 9 -18.48 11.32 0.18
CA GLU A 9 -17.78 12.43 -0.48
C GLU A 9 -16.83 11.92 -1.58
N TYR A 10 -16.14 10.80 -1.35
CA TYR A 10 -15.35 10.10 -2.38
C TYR A 10 -16.24 9.55 -3.50
N ARG A 11 -17.43 8.99 -3.17
CA ARG A 11 -18.45 8.60 -4.16
C ARG A 11 -19.00 9.78 -4.96
N ARG A 12 -19.15 10.96 -4.36
CA ARG A 12 -19.60 12.18 -5.03
C ARG A 12 -18.57 12.76 -5.98
N ASN A 13 -17.28 12.71 -5.66
CA ASN A 13 -16.22 13.16 -6.56
C ASN A 13 -15.89 12.12 -7.65
N LEU A 14 -16.23 10.85 -7.42
CA LEU A 14 -16.05 9.79 -8.40
C LEU A 14 -17.13 9.76 -9.50
N SER A 15 -18.26 10.45 -9.36
CA SER A 15 -19.28 10.45 -10.43
C SER A 15 -18.82 11.12 -11.73
N GLU A 16 -17.72 11.88 -11.72
CA GLU A 16 -17.10 12.45 -12.93
C GLU A 16 -16.05 11.53 -13.58
N ILE A 17 -15.61 10.45 -12.91
CA ILE A 17 -14.56 9.50 -13.39
C ILE A 17 -15.07 8.05 -13.43
N ILE A 18 -16.20 7.73 -12.82
CA ILE A 18 -16.86 6.42 -12.94
C ILE A 18 -17.55 6.35 -14.30
N LEU A 19 -16.92 5.63 -15.23
CA LEU A 19 -17.67 5.01 -16.31
C LEU A 19 -18.57 3.93 -15.70
N GLN A 20 -19.86 4.22 -15.54
CA GLN A 20 -20.89 3.18 -15.58
C GLN A 20 -20.86 2.61 -17.00
N ILE A 21 -20.00 1.60 -17.23
CA ILE A 21 -20.00 0.84 -18.47
C ILE A 21 -21.22 -0.09 -18.43
N SER A 22 -22.40 0.48 -18.64
CA SER A 22 -23.57 -0.27 -19.09
C SER A 22 -24.01 0.33 -20.41
N GLY A 23 -23.63 -0.32 -21.52
CA GLY A 23 -24.34 -0.21 -22.80
C GLY A 23 -24.03 1.00 -23.69
N SER A 24 -22.84 1.59 -23.65
CA SER A 24 -22.39 2.49 -24.73
C SER A 24 -20.97 2.14 -25.16
N ASP A 25 -20.77 2.01 -26.47
CA ASP A 25 -19.48 1.71 -27.10
C ASP A 25 -18.46 2.79 -26.72
N LEU A 26 -17.56 2.44 -25.81
CA LEU A 26 -16.40 3.25 -25.47
C LEU A 26 -15.41 3.15 -26.63
N ASP A 27 -15.53 4.06 -27.58
CA ASP A 27 -14.52 4.27 -28.61
C ASP A 27 -13.19 4.64 -27.93
N LYS A 28 -12.33 3.64 -27.67
CA LYS A 28 -10.87 3.77 -27.55
C LYS A 28 -10.34 4.88 -26.62
N GLN A 29 -11.11 5.37 -25.66
CA GLN A 29 -10.62 6.38 -24.72
C GLN A 29 -9.72 5.70 -23.69
N ASN A 30 -8.49 6.20 -23.56
CA ASN A 30 -7.42 5.69 -22.70
C ASN A 30 -7.78 5.69 -21.21
N VAL A 31 -8.62 4.76 -20.77
CA VAL A 31 -8.94 4.57 -19.35
C VAL A 31 -7.75 3.91 -18.67
N GLN A 32 -6.98 4.69 -17.89
CA GLN A 32 -5.84 4.15 -17.11
C GLN A 32 -6.29 3.41 -15.85
N ALA A 33 -7.51 3.67 -15.36
CA ALA A 33 -8.00 3.10 -14.11
C ALA A 33 -9.51 2.83 -14.12
N ILE A 34 -9.94 1.75 -13.45
CA ILE A 34 -11.35 1.34 -13.37
C ILE A 34 -11.72 0.88 -11.95
N PHE A 35 -13.01 0.97 -11.60
CA PHE A 35 -13.60 0.44 -10.36
C PHE A 35 -14.48 -0.78 -10.64
N ALA A 36 -14.33 -1.86 -9.88
CA ALA A 36 -15.22 -3.02 -9.92
C ALA A 36 -16.56 -2.76 -9.18
N PRO A 37 -17.69 -3.34 -9.65
CA PRO A 37 -17.82 -4.26 -10.79
C PRO A 37 -17.90 -3.54 -12.15
N PHE A 38 -17.42 -4.18 -13.21
CA PHE A 38 -17.52 -3.72 -14.61
C PHE A 38 -17.64 -4.93 -15.55
N GLN A 39 -18.19 -4.76 -16.75
CA GLN A 39 -18.18 -5.82 -17.77
C GLN A 39 -17.31 -5.39 -18.94
N ILE A 40 -16.39 -6.27 -19.33
CA ILE A 40 -15.51 -6.08 -20.50
C ILE A 40 -16.04 -6.97 -21.61
N SER A 41 -16.53 -6.36 -22.69
CA SER A 41 -16.92 -7.06 -23.92
C SER A 41 -15.73 -7.37 -24.81
N GLU A 42 -14.70 -6.53 -24.82
CA GLU A 42 -13.56 -6.58 -25.76
C GLU A 42 -12.19 -6.59 -25.08
N ASP A 43 -11.19 -7.20 -25.73
CA ASP A 43 -9.88 -7.49 -25.12
C ASP A 43 -8.85 -6.34 -25.21
N ASN A 44 -9.27 -5.10 -25.54
CA ASN A 44 -8.34 -4.05 -25.99
C ASN A 44 -8.30 -2.78 -25.10
N PHE A 45 -8.23 -2.95 -23.78
CA PHE A 45 -8.14 -1.82 -22.84
C PHE A 45 -6.71 -1.59 -22.30
N THR A 46 -6.28 -0.32 -22.26
CA THR A 46 -5.00 0.13 -21.66
C THR A 46 -5.10 0.32 -20.14
N ILE A 47 -6.00 -0.40 -19.46
CA ILE A 47 -6.22 -0.24 -18.02
C ILE A 47 -5.00 -0.78 -17.27
N GLU A 48 -4.33 0.13 -16.55
CA GLU A 48 -3.14 -0.18 -15.75
C GLU A 48 -3.48 -0.36 -14.28
N THR A 49 -4.59 0.22 -13.81
CA THR A 49 -5.00 0.19 -12.40
C THR A 49 -6.44 -0.30 -12.23
N LEU A 50 -6.63 -1.24 -11.31
CA LEU A 50 -7.94 -1.75 -10.92
C LEU A 50 -8.21 -1.44 -9.44
N PHE A 51 -9.30 -0.74 -9.16
CA PHE A 51 -9.83 -0.53 -7.83
C PHE A 51 -11.00 -1.47 -7.58
N MET A 52 -11.04 -2.12 -6.42
CA MET A 52 -12.09 -3.07 -6.07
C MET A 52 -12.62 -2.83 -4.67
N TYR A 53 -13.94 -2.90 -4.55
CA TYR A 53 -14.68 -3.09 -3.31
C TYR A 53 -15.33 -4.48 -3.36
N PRO A 54 -14.62 -5.56 -3.01
CA PRO A 54 -15.06 -6.93 -3.26
C PRO A 54 -16.45 -7.26 -2.70
N GLN A 55 -16.83 -6.65 -1.58
CA GLN A 55 -18.13 -6.77 -0.92
C GLN A 55 -19.30 -6.15 -1.72
N LEU A 56 -19.00 -5.25 -2.66
CA LEU A 56 -20.00 -4.59 -3.51
C LEU A 56 -20.16 -5.28 -4.86
N ILE A 57 -19.35 -6.29 -5.16
CA ILE A 57 -19.39 -7.04 -6.42
C ILE A 57 -20.46 -8.12 -6.27
N PRO A 58 -21.59 -8.06 -7.00
CA PRO A 58 -22.61 -9.09 -6.92
C PRO A 58 -22.07 -10.40 -7.49
N ARG A 59 -22.41 -11.53 -6.86
CA ARG A 59 -21.86 -12.85 -7.22
C ARG A 59 -22.11 -13.25 -8.68
N GLN A 60 -23.14 -12.70 -9.31
CA GLN A 60 -23.46 -12.96 -10.71
C GLN A 60 -22.55 -12.22 -11.71
N TYR A 61 -21.79 -11.21 -11.29
CA TYR A 61 -20.87 -10.50 -12.17
C TYR A 61 -19.61 -11.34 -12.36
N ARG A 62 -19.46 -11.92 -13.55
CA ARG A 62 -18.20 -12.56 -13.98
C ARG A 62 -17.38 -11.56 -14.76
N VAL A 63 -16.58 -10.81 -14.03
CA VAL A 63 -15.59 -9.93 -14.64
C VAL A 63 -14.40 -10.77 -15.04
N SER A 64 -13.88 -10.61 -16.25
CA SER A 64 -12.71 -11.34 -16.73
C SER A 64 -11.48 -10.44 -16.60
N ILE A 65 -10.96 -10.28 -15.37
CA ILE A 65 -9.76 -9.44 -15.11
C ILE A 65 -8.57 -9.90 -15.95
N ASN A 66 -8.51 -11.19 -16.30
CA ASN A 66 -7.51 -11.75 -17.22
C ASN A 66 -7.52 -11.11 -18.64
N ARG A 67 -8.57 -10.37 -19.02
CA ARG A 67 -8.64 -9.58 -20.26
C ARG A 67 -7.89 -8.25 -20.16
N LEU A 68 -7.58 -7.79 -18.95
CA LEU A 68 -6.80 -6.56 -18.71
C LEU A 68 -5.30 -6.83 -18.86
N LYS A 69 -4.84 -7.00 -20.11
CA LYS A 69 -3.43 -7.37 -20.40
C LYS A 69 -2.40 -6.33 -19.93
N SER A 70 -2.81 -5.06 -19.82
CA SER A 70 -1.95 -3.96 -19.38
C SER A 70 -1.95 -3.75 -17.87
N LEU A 71 -2.75 -4.51 -17.11
CA LEU A 71 -2.95 -4.29 -15.68
C LEU A 71 -1.63 -4.42 -14.90
N GLN A 72 -1.23 -3.36 -14.21
CA GLN A 72 -0.02 -3.32 -13.38
C GLN A 72 -0.33 -3.22 -11.89
N ARG A 73 -1.49 -2.65 -11.53
CA ARG A 73 -1.85 -2.29 -10.16
C ARG A 73 -3.24 -2.78 -9.79
N VAL A 74 -3.36 -3.37 -8.61
CA VAL A 74 -4.65 -3.71 -7.99
C VAL A 74 -4.75 -3.09 -6.61
N VAL A 75 -5.89 -2.47 -6.34
CA VAL A 75 -6.20 -1.80 -5.09
C VAL A 75 -7.49 -2.37 -4.51
N LEU A 76 -7.40 -2.93 -3.31
CA LEU A 76 -8.49 -3.62 -2.63
C LEU A 76 -8.92 -2.85 -1.39
N TYR A 77 -10.18 -2.43 -1.33
CA TYR A 77 -10.74 -1.65 -0.22
C TYR A 77 -11.75 -2.42 0.63
N ASP A 78 -11.64 -2.21 1.94
CA ASP A 78 -12.68 -2.43 2.96
C ASP A 78 -13.33 -3.83 2.94
N TYR A 79 -12.49 -4.87 2.98
CA TYR A 79 -12.95 -6.25 2.86
C TYR A 79 -12.86 -7.01 4.18
N ARG A 80 -13.73 -8.01 4.35
CA ARG A 80 -13.52 -9.12 5.29
C ARG A 80 -12.60 -10.15 4.62
N PRO A 81 -11.42 -10.49 5.18
CA PRO A 81 -10.50 -11.43 4.53
C PRO A 81 -11.14 -12.72 4.07
N SER A 82 -12.02 -13.31 4.87
CA SER A 82 -12.80 -14.51 4.52
C SER A 82 -13.57 -14.41 3.20
N GLN A 83 -13.96 -13.21 2.78
CA GLN A 83 -14.72 -12.95 1.56
C GLN A 83 -13.83 -12.58 0.37
N LEU A 84 -12.56 -12.20 0.62
CA LEU A 84 -11.66 -11.71 -0.41
C LEU A 84 -11.39 -12.78 -1.47
N ALA A 85 -11.01 -13.98 -1.03
CA ALA A 85 -10.65 -15.07 -1.93
C ALA A 85 -11.82 -15.42 -2.87
N THR A 86 -13.02 -15.59 -2.30
CA THR A 86 -14.23 -15.88 -3.07
C THR A 86 -14.57 -14.77 -4.06
N ALA A 87 -14.42 -13.50 -3.66
CA ALA A 87 -14.68 -12.38 -4.56
C ALA A 87 -13.64 -12.31 -5.70
N LEU A 88 -12.35 -12.44 -5.40
CA LEU A 88 -11.29 -12.49 -6.41
C LEU A 88 -11.50 -13.65 -7.39
N GLN A 89 -11.83 -14.85 -6.89
CA GLN A 89 -12.17 -16.01 -7.69
C GLN A 89 -13.40 -15.75 -8.58
N ALA A 90 -14.46 -15.13 -8.04
CA ALA A 90 -15.65 -14.78 -8.81
C ALA A 90 -15.36 -13.76 -9.92
N GLN A 91 -14.28 -12.97 -9.80
CA GLN A 91 -13.78 -12.04 -10.81
C GLN A 91 -12.69 -12.65 -11.71
N GLY A 92 -12.55 -13.98 -11.70
CA GLY A 92 -11.58 -14.69 -12.54
C GLY A 92 -10.13 -14.31 -12.28
N VAL A 93 -9.81 -13.84 -11.07
CA VAL A 93 -8.43 -13.55 -10.66
C VAL A 93 -7.76 -14.84 -10.25
N GLU A 94 -6.87 -15.33 -11.10
CA GLU A 94 -6.07 -16.53 -10.88
C GLU A 94 -4.66 -16.26 -11.38
N ASN A 95 -3.66 -16.42 -10.49
CA ASN A 95 -2.25 -16.17 -10.77
C ASN A 95 -1.96 -14.86 -11.54
N LEU A 96 -2.63 -13.78 -11.17
CA LEU A 96 -2.55 -12.50 -11.86
C LEU A 96 -1.18 -11.86 -11.62
N LYS A 97 -0.49 -11.55 -12.71
CA LYS A 97 0.85 -10.96 -12.70
C LYS A 97 0.78 -9.43 -12.71
N ILE A 98 0.92 -8.82 -11.54
CA ILE A 98 0.88 -7.37 -11.33
C ILE A 98 2.13 -6.90 -10.58
N LYS A 99 2.49 -5.63 -10.75
CA LYS A 99 3.65 -5.03 -10.08
C LYS A 99 3.30 -4.42 -8.73
N GLU A 100 2.05 -4.02 -8.54
CA GLU A 100 1.64 -3.22 -7.39
C GLU A 100 0.34 -3.74 -6.78
N LEU A 101 0.39 -4.06 -5.49
CA LEU A 101 -0.76 -4.55 -4.74
C LEU A 101 -0.99 -3.68 -3.51
N GLN A 102 -2.17 -3.08 -3.43
CA GLN A 102 -2.57 -2.24 -2.31
C GLN A 102 -3.83 -2.82 -1.65
N ILE A 103 -3.81 -2.91 -0.33
CA ILE A 103 -4.81 -3.60 0.46
C ILE A 103 -5.13 -2.77 1.70
N PHE A 104 -6.36 -2.30 1.78
CA PHE A 104 -6.87 -1.48 2.87
C PHE A 104 -8.01 -2.22 3.57
N THR A 105 -7.85 -2.62 4.84
CA THR A 105 -8.89 -3.37 5.56
C THR A 105 -8.80 -3.23 7.08
N THR A 106 -9.88 -3.60 7.76
CA THR A 106 -9.89 -3.90 9.19
C THR A 106 -10.12 -5.39 9.40
N LEU A 107 -9.18 -6.08 10.05
CA LEU A 107 -9.40 -7.48 10.44
C LEU A 107 -10.39 -7.51 11.61
N ALA A 108 -11.53 -8.17 11.42
CA ALA A 108 -12.35 -8.57 12.55
C ALA A 108 -11.56 -9.56 13.43
N LYS A 109 -11.88 -9.64 14.73
CA LYS A 109 -11.13 -10.37 15.78
C LYS A 109 -10.70 -11.81 15.41
N ASN A 110 -11.39 -12.46 14.47
CA ASN A 110 -11.13 -13.83 14.02
C ASN A 110 -11.01 -14.00 12.49
N ASP A 111 -11.12 -12.94 11.69
CA ASP A 111 -11.12 -13.06 10.23
C ASP A 111 -9.71 -12.86 9.68
N THR A 112 -8.99 -13.97 9.50
CA THR A 112 -7.60 -13.99 9.00
C THR A 112 -7.41 -14.98 7.86
N THR A 113 -8.49 -15.62 7.39
CA THR A 113 -8.44 -16.66 6.37
C THR A 113 -8.09 -16.10 5.00
N GLY A 114 -8.47 -14.85 4.68
CA GLY A 114 -8.23 -14.26 3.36
C GLY A 114 -6.78 -14.06 2.92
N LEU A 115 -5.88 -13.76 3.85
CA LEU A 115 -4.52 -13.33 3.50
C LEU A 115 -3.69 -14.45 2.87
N GLU A 116 -3.94 -15.70 3.26
CA GLU A 116 -3.20 -16.85 2.75
C GLU A 116 -3.59 -17.25 1.32
N TYR A 117 -4.76 -16.79 0.86
CA TYR A 117 -5.25 -17.02 -0.49
C TYR A 117 -4.73 -16.00 -1.50
N LEU A 118 -4.05 -14.93 -1.07
CA LEU A 118 -3.48 -13.95 -2.02
C LEU A 118 -2.54 -14.61 -3.03
N LYS A 119 -1.78 -15.63 -2.60
CA LYS A 119 -0.90 -16.42 -3.46
C LYS A 119 -1.64 -17.23 -4.54
N ASP A 120 -2.91 -17.54 -4.32
CA ASP A 120 -3.72 -18.30 -5.28
C ASP A 120 -4.30 -17.36 -6.35
N HIS A 121 -4.33 -16.05 -6.08
CA HIS A 121 -4.88 -15.03 -6.96
C HIS A 121 -3.80 -14.18 -7.64
N PHE A 122 -2.66 -13.97 -7.02
CA PHE A 122 -1.60 -13.09 -7.52
C PHE A 122 -0.25 -13.82 -7.58
N ASP A 123 0.53 -13.53 -8.62
CA ASP A 123 1.94 -13.90 -8.69
C ASP A 123 2.74 -12.97 -7.75
N LEU A 124 2.87 -13.39 -6.49
CA LEU A 124 3.47 -12.59 -5.43
C LEU A 124 4.95 -12.28 -5.66
N GLU A 125 5.64 -13.09 -6.46
CA GLU A 125 7.04 -12.85 -6.80
C GLU A 125 7.19 -11.66 -7.74
N TYR A 126 6.16 -11.32 -8.53
CA TYR A 126 6.22 -10.19 -9.47
C TYR A 126 5.91 -8.83 -8.82
N ILE A 127 5.46 -8.83 -7.56
CA ILE A 127 5.09 -7.62 -6.84
C ILE A 127 6.35 -6.86 -6.42
N THR A 128 6.44 -5.60 -6.83
CA THR A 128 7.52 -4.66 -6.49
C THR A 128 7.08 -3.59 -5.50
N LEU A 129 5.78 -3.28 -5.45
CA LEU A 129 5.16 -2.40 -4.46
C LEU A 129 4.05 -3.14 -3.71
N LEU A 130 4.16 -3.16 -2.38
CA LEU A 130 3.12 -3.66 -1.49
C LEU A 130 2.68 -2.57 -0.53
N GLU A 131 1.37 -2.33 -0.49
CA GLU A 131 0.74 -1.53 0.56
C GLU A 131 -0.30 -2.36 1.30
N LEU A 132 -0.11 -2.48 2.62
CA LEU A 132 -0.95 -3.29 3.48
C LEU A 132 -1.30 -2.48 4.73
N LEU A 133 -2.35 -1.67 4.59
CA LEU A 133 -2.88 -0.87 5.69
C LEU A 133 -4.03 -1.63 6.34
N VAL A 134 -3.66 -2.38 7.38
CA VAL A 134 -4.57 -3.30 8.05
C VAL A 134 -4.70 -2.92 9.51
N LYS A 135 -5.93 -2.69 9.96
CA LYS A 135 -6.21 -2.55 11.40
C LYS A 135 -6.39 -3.93 12.03
N ILE A 136 -5.57 -4.25 13.04
CA ILE A 136 -5.53 -5.55 13.71
C ILE A 136 -5.92 -5.38 15.18
N PRO A 137 -7.15 -5.71 15.59
CA PRO A 137 -7.59 -5.57 16.99
C PRO A 137 -6.75 -6.37 17.99
N ARG A 138 -6.23 -7.53 17.56
CA ARG A 138 -5.36 -8.38 18.37
C ARG A 138 -4.46 -9.25 17.48
N VAL A 139 -3.15 -9.15 17.68
CA VAL A 139 -2.18 -10.02 17.00
C VAL A 139 -2.16 -11.40 17.67
N THR A 140 -2.55 -12.45 16.95
CA THR A 140 -2.52 -13.85 17.42
C THR A 140 -1.31 -14.59 16.84
N LYS A 141 -0.89 -15.71 17.45
CA LYS A 141 0.20 -16.55 16.91
C LYS A 141 -0.07 -17.01 15.47
N THR A 142 -1.32 -17.40 15.19
CA THR A 142 -1.77 -17.80 13.84
C THR A 142 -1.63 -16.65 12.85
N LEU A 143 -2.07 -15.45 13.22
CA LEU A 143 -1.95 -14.28 12.36
C LEU A 143 -0.48 -13.92 12.08
N LYS A 144 0.39 -13.97 13.09
CA LYS A 144 1.84 -13.80 12.89
C LYS A 144 2.39 -14.78 11.86
N LYS A 145 2.03 -16.07 11.95
CA LYS A 145 2.46 -17.11 10.99
C LYS A 145 1.97 -16.83 9.58
N LYS A 146 0.72 -16.37 9.43
CA LYS A 146 0.14 -16.03 8.11
C LYS A 146 0.83 -14.84 7.45
N PHE A 147 1.06 -13.76 8.19
CA PHE A 147 1.85 -12.65 7.66
C PHE A 147 3.26 -13.09 7.32
N ARG A 148 3.97 -13.80 8.22
CA ARG A 148 5.33 -14.27 7.91
C ARG A 148 5.40 -15.08 6.61
N ARG A 149 4.44 -15.98 6.40
CA ARG A 149 4.32 -16.74 5.15
C ARG A 149 4.08 -15.83 3.94
N LEU A 150 3.17 -14.86 4.03
CA LEU A 150 2.89 -13.90 2.96
C LEU A 150 4.16 -13.13 2.57
N PHE A 151 4.85 -12.55 3.54
CA PHE A 151 6.08 -11.77 3.30
C PHE A 151 7.22 -12.63 2.75
N SER A 152 7.35 -13.89 3.18
CA SER A 152 8.39 -14.80 2.65
C SER A 152 8.23 -15.13 1.15
N GLN A 153 7.07 -14.87 0.56
CA GLN A 153 6.78 -15.10 -0.85
C GLN A 153 7.02 -13.85 -1.72
N MET A 154 7.20 -12.68 -1.10
CA MET A 154 7.29 -11.39 -1.77
C MET A 154 8.75 -10.97 -1.97
N VAL A 155 9.47 -11.74 -2.79
CA VAL A 155 10.93 -11.66 -2.92
C VAL A 155 11.43 -10.40 -3.64
N ASN A 156 10.62 -9.78 -4.50
CA ASN A 156 11.01 -8.63 -5.32
C ASN A 156 10.47 -7.28 -4.83
N VAL A 157 9.87 -7.24 -3.63
CA VAL A 157 9.33 -5.98 -3.08
C VAL A 157 10.46 -4.99 -2.80
N LYS A 158 10.30 -3.78 -3.33
CA LYS A 158 11.21 -2.63 -3.14
C LYS A 158 10.54 -1.48 -2.41
N HIS A 159 9.23 -1.34 -2.57
CA HIS A 159 8.44 -0.29 -1.95
C HIS A 159 7.39 -0.93 -1.04
N LEU A 160 7.47 -0.65 0.25
CA LEU A 160 6.69 -1.34 1.26
C LEU A 160 6.01 -0.34 2.19
N PHE A 161 4.69 -0.43 2.27
CA PHE A 161 3.84 0.46 3.05
C PHE A 161 3.01 -0.36 4.01
N LEU A 162 3.21 -0.23 5.32
CA LEU A 162 2.58 -1.07 6.34
C LEU A 162 1.88 -0.24 7.41
N SER A 163 0.75 -0.73 7.92
CA SER A 163 0.19 -0.17 9.15
C SER A 163 1.09 -0.46 10.36
N ARG A 164 1.04 0.40 11.39
CA ARG A 164 1.73 0.16 12.68
C ARG A 164 1.54 -1.25 13.21
N ASP A 165 0.31 -1.74 13.14
CA ASP A 165 -0.08 -3.05 13.66
C ASP A 165 0.73 -4.20 13.04
N ILE A 166 1.09 -4.07 11.76
CA ILE A 166 1.94 -5.06 11.07
C ILE A 166 3.40 -4.83 11.43
N VAL A 167 3.87 -3.58 11.45
CA VAL A 167 5.26 -3.25 11.82
C VAL A 167 5.62 -3.76 13.21
N GLN A 168 4.66 -3.77 14.14
CA GLN A 168 4.83 -4.31 15.50
C GLN A 168 4.82 -5.85 15.57
N ILE A 169 4.53 -6.56 14.47
CA ILE A 169 4.69 -8.01 14.43
C ILE A 169 6.19 -8.31 14.49
N GLU A 170 6.59 -8.87 15.63
CA GLU A 170 7.95 -9.31 15.89
C GLU A 170 8.57 -10.06 14.70
N ASN A 171 9.73 -9.57 14.25
CA ASN A 171 10.55 -10.14 13.19
C ASN A 171 9.81 -10.29 11.85
N ILE A 172 8.76 -9.49 11.58
CA ILE A 172 8.05 -9.59 10.30
C ILE A 172 8.94 -9.21 9.12
N MET A 173 9.77 -8.20 9.29
CA MET A 173 10.69 -7.71 8.27
C MET A 173 11.84 -8.67 7.99
N ASP A 174 12.13 -9.62 8.88
CA ASP A 174 13.14 -10.67 8.66
C ASP A 174 12.69 -11.68 7.59
N GLN A 175 11.42 -11.65 7.19
CA GLN A 175 10.90 -12.51 6.12
C GLN A 175 11.12 -11.91 4.72
N ILE A 176 11.52 -10.63 4.66
CA ILE A 176 11.88 -9.96 3.42
C ILE A 176 13.38 -10.09 3.22
N GLN A 177 13.81 -10.26 1.98
CA GLN A 177 15.23 -10.30 1.64
C GLN A 177 15.96 -9.06 2.23
N PRO A 178 17.11 -9.24 2.90
CA PRO A 178 17.86 -8.12 3.45
C PRO A 178 18.30 -7.12 2.37
N ASN A 179 18.24 -5.83 2.69
CA ASN A 179 18.69 -4.72 1.87
C ASN A 179 18.09 -4.69 0.44
N THR A 180 16.80 -4.99 0.31
CA THR A 180 16.05 -4.83 -0.95
C THR A 180 15.04 -3.69 -0.89
N ILE A 181 14.60 -3.28 0.31
CA ILE A 181 13.62 -2.21 0.47
C ILE A 181 14.28 -0.86 0.20
N GLU A 182 13.81 -0.18 -0.85
CA GLU A 182 14.23 1.16 -1.25
C GLU A 182 13.32 2.22 -0.60
N THR A 183 12.04 1.94 -0.43
CA THR A 183 11.07 2.83 0.20
C THR A 183 10.31 2.09 1.28
N PHE A 184 10.34 2.62 2.50
CA PHE A 184 9.53 2.12 3.59
C PHE A 184 8.58 3.19 4.08
N ALA A 185 7.30 2.87 4.12
CA ALA A 185 6.28 3.72 4.68
C ALA A 185 5.54 3.03 5.82
N THR A 186 5.15 3.81 6.81
CA THR A 186 4.33 3.31 7.90
C THR A 186 3.41 4.37 8.45
N THR A 187 2.34 3.92 9.11
CA THR A 187 1.44 4.79 9.85
C THR A 187 1.73 4.76 11.35
N PHE A 188 1.66 5.92 12.02
CA PHE A 188 1.70 6.04 13.50
C PHE A 188 2.90 5.40 14.24
N CYS A 189 3.98 5.04 13.53
CA CYS A 189 5.17 4.49 14.17
C CYS A 189 6.09 5.58 14.70
N THR A 190 6.61 5.35 15.90
CA THR A 190 7.79 6.05 16.40
C THR A 190 9.03 5.70 15.56
N PHE A 191 10.06 6.54 15.65
CA PHE A 191 11.32 6.26 14.96
C PHE A 191 12.00 4.99 15.47
N ALA A 192 11.88 4.67 16.76
CA ALA A 192 12.43 3.43 17.33
C ALA A 192 11.77 2.18 16.71
N GLU A 193 10.44 2.20 16.52
CA GLU A 193 9.72 1.11 15.83
C GLU A 193 10.17 0.98 14.37
N VAL A 194 10.33 2.10 13.66
CA VAL A 194 10.87 2.11 12.28
C VAL A 194 12.29 1.55 12.24
N GLN A 195 13.15 1.96 13.18
CA GLN A 195 14.52 1.45 13.26
C GLN A 195 14.58 -0.05 13.48
N TYR A 196 13.75 -0.55 14.42
CA TYR A 196 13.66 -1.97 14.70
C TYR A 196 13.20 -2.75 13.45
N ALA A 197 12.19 -2.25 12.74
CA ALA A 197 11.68 -2.86 11.52
C ALA A 197 12.72 -2.87 10.38
N LEU A 198 13.50 -1.79 10.25
CA LEU A 198 14.47 -1.63 9.16
C LEU A 198 15.89 -2.10 9.46
N ARG A 199 16.13 -2.79 10.59
CA ARG A 199 17.47 -3.25 10.99
C ARG A 199 18.21 -4.11 9.93
N ASN A 200 17.46 -4.78 9.06
CA ASN A 200 18.01 -5.62 7.98
C ASN A 200 17.93 -4.93 6.60
N GLN A 201 17.56 -3.65 6.56
CA GLN A 201 17.33 -2.88 5.32
C GLN A 201 18.18 -1.60 5.26
N GLU A 202 19.13 -1.44 6.20
CA GLU A 202 19.91 -0.22 6.40
C GLU A 202 20.63 0.25 5.13
N ASN A 203 21.13 -0.69 4.33
CA ASN A 203 21.95 -0.39 3.15
C ASN A 203 21.16 -0.19 1.86
N SER A 204 19.83 -0.27 1.89
CA SER A 204 18.98 -0.10 0.70
C SER A 204 17.99 1.05 0.80
N VAL A 205 17.53 1.39 2.01
CA VAL A 205 16.48 2.38 2.20
C VAL A 205 16.94 3.76 1.72
N VAL A 206 16.23 4.28 0.72
CA VAL A 206 16.43 5.60 0.11
C VAL A 206 15.43 6.60 0.67
N THR A 207 14.21 6.15 0.96
CA THR A 207 13.13 7.00 1.46
C THR A 207 12.39 6.34 2.62
N ILE A 208 12.19 7.09 3.70
CA ILE A 208 11.31 6.71 4.81
C ILE A 208 10.10 7.64 4.81
N ILE A 209 8.91 7.06 4.89
CA ILE A 209 7.65 7.79 4.91
C ILE A 209 6.95 7.43 6.22
N ARG A 210 6.59 8.45 6.99
CA ARG A 210 5.72 8.30 8.14
C ARG A 210 4.48 9.14 7.91
N ASP A 211 3.33 8.49 7.94
CA ASP A 211 2.04 9.16 7.92
C ASP A 211 1.33 8.99 9.27
N ASP A 212 0.83 10.08 9.82
CA ASP A 212 0.00 10.05 11.02
C ASP A 212 -1.49 10.26 10.68
N ASP A 213 -1.84 10.41 9.41
CA ASP A 213 -3.21 10.26 8.94
C ASP A 213 -3.35 8.91 8.23
N SER A 214 -4.44 8.19 8.46
CA SER A 214 -4.71 6.88 7.83
C SER A 214 -5.08 7.02 6.35
N LYS A 215 -4.73 8.14 5.70
CA LYS A 215 -5.19 8.57 4.38
C LYS A 215 -4.01 8.73 3.44
N ILE A 216 -3.20 7.68 3.32
CA ILE A 216 -2.22 7.59 2.24
C ILE A 216 -3.00 7.55 0.92
N GLY A 217 -3.01 8.70 0.23
CA GLY A 217 -3.49 8.83 -1.13
C GLY A 217 -2.45 8.27 -2.10
N CYS A 218 -2.95 7.50 -3.07
CA CYS A 218 -2.22 6.81 -4.15
C CYS A 218 -0.79 7.30 -4.43
N ILE A 219 0.17 6.39 -4.33
CA ILE A 219 1.52 6.56 -4.89
C ILE A 219 1.43 6.35 -6.40
N LYS A 220 1.89 7.28 -7.24
CA LYS A 220 2.09 7.05 -8.70
C LYS A 220 3.59 7.12 -9.00
N GLY A 221 4.22 5.98 -9.29
CA GLY A 221 5.65 5.91 -9.58
C GLY A 221 6.56 6.34 -8.41
N PRO A 222 7.87 6.53 -8.62
CA PRO A 222 8.82 6.71 -7.53
C PRO A 222 8.67 8.03 -6.74
N PHE A 223 7.92 9.02 -7.26
CA PHE A 223 7.80 10.36 -6.65
C PHE A 223 6.48 11.12 -6.95
N ARG A 224 5.31 10.47 -7.08
CA ARG A 224 4.03 11.23 -7.05
C ARG A 224 3.16 10.76 -5.89
N PHE A 225 3.24 11.52 -4.80
CA PHE A 225 2.34 11.45 -3.67
C PHE A 225 1.15 12.37 -3.96
N VAL A 226 -0.07 11.85 -3.93
CA VAL A 226 -1.27 12.70 -3.85
C VAL A 226 -1.60 12.86 -2.38
N PHE A 227 -1.05 13.92 -1.77
CA PHE A 227 -1.34 14.28 -0.40
C PHE A 227 -2.76 14.83 -0.29
N CYS A 228 -3.66 14.14 0.41
CA CYS A 228 -4.95 14.69 0.82
C CYS A 228 -4.83 15.23 2.25
N ARG A 229 -4.92 16.55 2.38
CA ARG A 229 -4.86 17.40 3.59
C ARG A 229 -3.49 17.62 4.25
N VAL A 230 -3.03 18.86 4.18
CA VAL A 230 -2.04 19.44 5.11
C VAL A 230 -2.72 19.63 6.47
N LEU A 231 -2.35 18.83 7.47
CA LEU A 231 -2.65 19.13 8.87
C LEU A 231 -1.37 19.62 9.56
N ALA A 232 -1.55 20.46 10.59
CA ALA A 232 -0.47 21.11 11.32
C ALA A 232 0.54 20.11 11.88
N MET A 233 1.83 20.46 11.86
CA MET A 233 2.91 19.65 12.46
C MET A 233 2.55 19.27 13.89
N THR A 234 2.49 17.96 14.17
CA THR A 234 2.29 17.48 15.53
C THR A 234 3.63 17.43 16.28
N LYS A 235 3.59 17.49 17.61
CA LYS A 235 4.81 17.31 18.44
C LYS A 235 5.49 15.97 18.15
N GLU A 236 4.73 14.91 17.88
CA GLU A 236 5.25 13.57 17.59
C GLU A 236 6.04 13.50 16.28
N ASN A 237 5.68 14.29 15.28
CA ASN A 237 6.40 14.32 14.02
C ASN A 237 7.67 15.15 14.08
N SER A 238 7.68 16.25 14.84
CA SER A 238 8.92 16.96 15.14
C SER A 238 9.95 16.06 15.84
N ALA A 239 9.49 15.19 16.76
CA ALA A 239 10.35 14.23 17.45
C ALA A 239 10.89 13.16 16.50
N PHE A 240 10.09 12.69 15.54
CA PHE A 240 10.52 11.71 14.55
C PHE A 240 11.58 12.29 13.60
N VAL A 241 11.33 13.47 13.04
CA VAL A 241 12.29 14.17 12.17
C VAL A 241 13.60 14.41 12.91
N LYS A 242 13.53 14.90 14.15
CA LYS A 242 14.71 15.09 15.02
C LYS A 242 15.46 13.77 15.28
N SER A 243 14.73 12.70 15.55
CA SER A 243 15.34 11.37 15.77
C SER A 243 16.08 10.87 14.54
N ILE A 244 15.57 11.13 13.32
CA ILE A 244 16.28 10.82 12.08
C ILE A 244 17.49 11.73 11.87
N GLN A 245 17.42 13.02 12.24
CA GLN A 245 18.60 13.89 12.20
C GLN A 245 19.74 13.35 13.06
N GLU A 246 19.42 12.86 14.26
CA GLU A 246 20.40 12.35 15.22
C GLU A 246 20.94 10.97 14.83
N ASN A 247 20.07 10.06 14.37
CA ASN A 247 20.38 8.64 14.25
C ASN A 247 20.31 8.09 12.81
N GLY A 248 19.88 8.90 11.84
CA GLY A 248 19.66 8.49 10.45
C GLY A 248 20.94 8.14 9.69
N LYS A 249 22.11 8.43 10.26
CA LYS A 249 23.42 7.99 9.73
C LYS A 249 23.49 6.48 9.49
N ARG A 250 22.75 5.70 10.29
CA ARG A 250 22.58 4.26 10.14
C ARG A 250 22.09 3.84 8.75
N TYR A 251 21.39 4.71 8.03
CA TYR A 251 20.89 4.46 6.69
C TYR A 251 21.74 5.22 5.66
N PRO A 252 22.86 4.67 5.15
CA PRO A 252 23.78 5.40 4.28
C PRO A 252 23.15 5.87 2.96
N LYS A 253 22.17 5.15 2.43
CA LYS A 253 21.48 5.50 1.17
C LYS A 253 20.26 6.42 1.35
N LEU A 254 19.88 6.75 2.58
CA LEU A 254 18.70 7.56 2.86
C LEU A 254 18.91 8.98 2.30
N LYS A 255 18.03 9.38 1.40
CA LYS A 255 18.00 10.69 0.71
C LYS A 255 16.78 11.52 1.06
N GLY A 256 15.65 10.86 1.36
CA GLY A 256 14.37 11.52 1.56
C GLY A 256 13.64 11.02 2.80
N ILE A 257 12.95 11.93 3.46
CA ILE A 257 11.98 11.63 4.51
C ILE A 257 10.68 12.34 4.17
N ILE A 258 9.56 11.63 4.30
CA ILE A 258 8.24 12.25 4.28
C ILE A 258 7.63 12.09 5.66
N ALA A 259 7.29 13.20 6.28
CA ALA A 259 6.56 13.25 7.55
C ALA A 259 5.72 14.53 7.56
N ASP A 260 4.51 14.51 8.15
CA ASP A 260 3.59 15.66 8.16
C ASP A 260 3.27 16.23 6.77
N MET A 261 3.11 15.40 5.75
CA MET A 261 2.91 15.88 4.37
C MET A 261 4.06 16.76 3.85
N CYS A 262 5.21 16.75 4.52
CA CYS A 262 6.38 17.52 4.18
C CYS A 262 7.48 16.59 3.68
N TYR A 263 8.12 16.98 2.59
CA TYR A 263 9.30 16.30 2.10
C TYR A 263 10.56 16.96 2.64
N TYR A 264 11.45 16.14 3.21
CA TYR A 264 12.75 16.56 3.70
C TYR A 264 13.84 15.83 2.92
N THR A 265 14.77 16.57 2.33
CA THR A 265 16.00 15.99 1.76
C THR A 265 17.10 15.91 2.79
N ILE A 266 17.90 14.84 2.72
CA ILE A 266 19.07 14.65 3.58
C ILE A 266 20.32 15.22 2.91
N GLU A 267 20.96 16.14 3.60
CA GLU A 267 22.29 16.65 3.27
C GLU A 267 23.31 15.99 4.20
N ARG A 268 24.33 15.36 3.59
CA ARG A 268 25.45 14.72 4.30
C ARG A 268 26.68 15.59 4.15
N ASN A 269 26.95 16.41 5.15
CA ASN A 269 28.25 17.06 5.27
C ASN A 269 29.20 16.04 5.91
N GLY A 270 30.43 15.90 5.41
CA GLY A 270 31.40 14.89 5.83
C GLY A 270 31.91 14.97 7.28
N SER A 271 31.18 15.63 8.18
CA SER A 271 31.50 15.81 9.60
C SER A 271 30.50 15.10 10.51
N ASP A 272 30.98 14.63 11.66
CA ASP A 272 30.34 13.60 12.47
C ASP A 272 29.09 13.98 13.30
N THR A 273 28.41 15.07 12.96
CA THR A 273 27.30 15.61 13.75
C THR A 273 25.98 15.60 12.96
N GLY A 274 25.30 14.45 12.96
CA GLY A 274 23.93 14.29 12.45
C GLY A 274 23.71 14.47 10.93
N LEU A 275 22.50 14.16 10.48
CA LEU A 275 22.00 14.50 9.14
C LEU A 275 21.38 15.89 9.16
N LYS A 276 21.68 16.72 8.16
CA LYS A 276 20.92 17.95 7.92
C LYS A 276 19.69 17.62 7.09
N LEU A 277 18.53 18.11 7.52
CA LEU A 277 17.28 17.96 6.80
C LEU A 277 16.84 19.31 6.26
N LYS A 278 16.65 19.38 4.94
CA LYS A 278 16.10 20.54 4.26
C LYS A 278 14.67 20.24 3.86
N ARG A 279 13.71 20.97 4.42
CA ARG A 279 12.31 20.90 4.01
C ARG A 279 12.18 21.50 2.61
N ILE A 280 11.51 20.79 1.70
CA ILE A 280 11.09 21.32 0.40
C ILE A 280 9.68 21.87 0.57
N SER A 281 9.53 23.17 0.29
CA SER A 281 8.27 23.93 0.23
C SER A 281 7.61 23.79 -1.12
#